data_AF-A0A1C7MUZ7-F1
#
_entry.id   AF-A0A1C7MUZ7-F1
#
_cell.length_a   1.000
_cell.length_b   1.000
_cell.length_c   1.000
_cell.angle_alpha   90.00
_cell.angle_beta   90.00
_cell.angle_gamma   90.00
#
_symmetry.space_group_name_H-M   'P 1'
#
loop_
_entity.id
_entity.type
_entity.pdbx_description
1 polymer ?
#
loop_
_entity_poly.entity_id
_entity_poly.type
_entity_poly.pdbx_seq_one_letter_code
_entity_poly.pdbx_strand_id
1 'polypeptide(L)'
;ILYGRATHGVSIGKIKDIAEWLRYEVVQHDFAIEWKEGEDVDTLILTAFKLLDEPKNLIIDGREINDDTNIRVNDHADNIMALSYYANQMSHIFLLDAFFAVVYLSFSEESVLEDEFKDRFCFLVQLLEKEFVLDWDMEEKFNNVIQMYTKKRIIRSQDNRLVLLVNMENDTVRYEQLIFLASLVYPTIDAYWITSCSLSALEAVPMLPRCIVPMLTQWIATHLITGRRTIYREVLSTESSKTAVDVFMSMGFLTEIHAKEKLSPDAQILLHELGIPTSEILIELAGQNSDGGKTPISPKDPEGMMKAVMAQIQMNRANSNMADLCQQIDSYRLGAASQRESFQNAQVFQKCLKQIKGILHANSSFAKRRNIELPENEDGLAQLVYSLLASSAPAGDRAAQAR
;
A
#
# COMPACT_ATOMS: atom_id res chain seq x y z
N ILE A 1 -2.01 -18.62 -6.77
CA ILE A 1 -3.48 -18.35 -6.79
C ILE A 1 -3.80 -16.88 -6.60
N LEU A 2 -3.38 -16.21 -5.49
CA LEU A 2 -3.64 -14.78 -5.26
C LEU A 2 -3.22 -13.86 -6.42
N TYR A 3 -2.10 -14.18 -7.08
CA TYR A 3 -1.64 -13.55 -8.32
C TYR A 3 -2.72 -13.48 -9.42
N GLY A 4 -3.49 -14.55 -9.60
CA GLY A 4 -4.50 -14.67 -10.65
C GLY A 4 -5.71 -13.74 -10.49
N ARG A 5 -5.84 -12.99 -9.39
CA ARG A 5 -6.96 -12.06 -9.18
C ARG A 5 -7.03 -10.97 -10.25
N ALA A 6 -5.89 -10.50 -10.74
CA ALA A 6 -5.84 -9.51 -11.81
C ALA A 6 -6.42 -10.06 -13.13
N THR A 7 -6.26 -11.36 -13.38
CA THR A 7 -6.71 -12.05 -14.60
C THR A 7 -7.99 -12.85 -14.42
N HIS A 8 -8.72 -12.63 -13.31
CA HIS A 8 -9.94 -13.38 -12.97
C HIS A 8 -9.72 -14.90 -12.86
N GLY A 9 -8.57 -15.29 -12.32
CA GLY A 9 -8.16 -16.67 -12.11
C GLY A 9 -6.83 -17.00 -12.75
N VAL A 10 -6.34 -18.20 -12.45
CA VAL A 10 -5.15 -18.78 -13.05
C VAL A 10 -5.43 -20.25 -13.39
N SER A 11 -5.00 -20.67 -14.58
CA SER A 11 -5.14 -22.07 -15.01
C SER A 11 -4.16 -22.97 -14.26
N ILE A 12 -4.52 -24.25 -14.08
CA ILE A 12 -3.66 -25.21 -13.40
C ILE A 12 -2.31 -25.38 -14.10
N GLY A 13 -2.29 -25.45 -15.44
CA GLY A 13 -1.05 -25.51 -16.20
C GLY A 13 -0.11 -24.36 -15.86
N LYS A 14 -0.66 -23.14 -15.75
CA LYS A 14 0.13 -21.96 -15.36
C LYS A 14 0.59 -22.00 -13.90
N ILE A 15 -0.18 -22.59 -13.00
CA ILE A 15 0.26 -22.83 -11.62
C ILE A 15 1.46 -23.79 -11.61
N LYS A 16 1.44 -24.85 -12.44
CA LYS A 16 2.56 -25.79 -12.57
C LYS A 16 3.83 -25.09 -13.05
N ASP A 17 3.72 -24.33 -14.14
CA ASP A 17 4.86 -23.61 -14.72
C ASP A 17 5.51 -22.65 -13.71
N ILE A 18 4.68 -21.89 -12.97
CA ILE A 18 5.16 -20.98 -11.93
C ILE A 18 5.74 -21.76 -10.74
N ALA A 19 5.14 -22.87 -10.32
CA ALA A 19 5.61 -23.67 -9.20
C ALA A 19 6.98 -24.32 -9.48
N GLU A 20 7.18 -24.84 -10.69
CA GLU A 20 8.47 -25.39 -11.11
C GLU A 20 9.56 -24.31 -11.18
N TRP A 21 9.23 -23.15 -11.75
CA TRP A 21 10.13 -22.00 -11.77
C TRP A 21 10.48 -21.53 -10.35
N LEU A 22 9.49 -21.42 -9.46
CA LEU A 22 9.72 -21.05 -8.06
C LEU A 22 10.62 -22.05 -7.35
N ARG A 23 10.43 -23.36 -7.56
CA ARG A 23 11.31 -24.39 -7.01
C ARG A 23 12.76 -24.14 -7.43
N TYR A 24 12.99 -23.89 -8.71
CA TYR A 24 14.33 -23.60 -9.22
C TYR A 24 14.93 -22.38 -8.53
N GLU A 25 14.20 -21.27 -8.44
CA GLU A 25 14.69 -20.05 -7.81
C GLU A 25 14.94 -20.22 -6.30
N VAL A 26 14.01 -20.82 -5.55
CA VAL A 26 14.20 -21.03 -4.10
C VAL A 26 15.46 -21.87 -3.80
N VAL A 27 15.75 -22.88 -4.63
CA VAL A 27 17.00 -23.67 -4.52
C VAL A 27 18.22 -22.81 -4.86
N GLN A 28 18.14 -21.91 -5.85
CA GLN A 28 19.24 -20.97 -6.15
C GLN A 28 19.49 -19.97 -5.01
N HIS A 29 18.47 -19.66 -4.21
CA HIS A 29 18.59 -18.81 -3.02
C HIS A 29 19.03 -19.58 -1.75
N ASP A 30 19.48 -20.83 -1.89
CA ASP A 30 19.95 -21.70 -0.79
C ASP A 30 18.89 -21.99 0.30
N PHE A 31 17.60 -21.91 -0.04
CA PHE A 31 16.51 -22.30 0.87
C PHE A 31 16.15 -23.77 0.70
N ALA A 32 15.88 -24.45 1.83
CA ALA A 32 15.41 -25.81 1.83
C ALA A 32 13.92 -25.88 1.45
N ILE A 33 13.57 -26.76 0.50
CA ILE A 33 12.19 -27.06 0.12
C ILE A 33 11.92 -28.53 0.38
N GLU A 34 10.77 -28.82 0.98
CA GLU A 34 10.26 -30.17 1.13
C GLU A 34 9.60 -30.66 -0.17
N TRP A 35 10.35 -30.61 -1.28
CA TRP A 35 9.96 -31.14 -2.58
C TRP A 35 11.10 -31.98 -3.14
N LYS A 36 10.94 -33.31 -3.08
CA LYS A 36 11.98 -34.27 -3.46
C LYS A 36 12.09 -34.41 -4.98
N GLU A 37 13.26 -34.87 -5.44
CA GLU A 37 13.46 -35.22 -6.84
C GLU A 37 12.56 -36.44 -7.20
N GLY A 38 11.75 -36.30 -8.25
CA GLY A 38 10.81 -37.34 -8.71
C GLY A 38 9.39 -37.26 -8.14
N GLU A 39 9.10 -36.32 -7.23
CA GLU A 39 7.72 -36.05 -6.83
C GLU A 39 6.96 -35.31 -7.93
N ASP A 40 5.74 -35.80 -8.18
CA ASP A 40 4.83 -35.30 -9.18
C ASP A 40 4.21 -33.95 -8.77
N VAL A 41 4.38 -32.94 -9.64
CA VAL A 41 3.91 -31.56 -9.44
C VAL A 41 2.38 -31.55 -9.26
N ASP A 42 1.67 -32.37 -10.02
CA ASP A 42 0.21 -32.49 -9.96
C ASP A 42 -0.25 -32.91 -8.56
N THR A 43 0.36 -33.95 -8.03
CA THR A 43 0.04 -34.47 -6.69
C THR A 43 0.31 -33.42 -5.60
N LEU A 44 1.40 -32.65 -5.71
CA LEU A 44 1.74 -31.59 -4.76
C LEU A 44 0.72 -30.44 -4.80
N ILE A 45 0.37 -29.97 -6.00
CA ILE A 45 -0.60 -28.89 -6.18
C ILE A 45 -1.98 -29.32 -5.64
N LEU A 46 -2.44 -30.53 -5.97
CA LEU A 46 -3.71 -31.05 -5.48
C LEU A 46 -3.73 -31.21 -3.95
N THR A 47 -2.60 -31.61 -3.36
CA THR A 47 -2.47 -31.70 -1.90
C THR A 47 -2.50 -30.32 -1.26
N ALA A 48 -1.79 -29.34 -1.86
CA ALA A 48 -1.83 -27.95 -1.42
C ALA A 48 -3.25 -27.38 -1.50
N PHE A 49 -4.01 -27.65 -2.57
CA PHE A 49 -5.41 -27.22 -2.65
C PHE A 49 -6.28 -27.81 -1.55
N LYS A 50 -6.10 -29.09 -1.21
CA LYS A 50 -6.84 -29.69 -0.07
C LYS A 50 -6.53 -29.00 1.25
N LEU A 51 -5.28 -28.62 1.48
CA LEU A 51 -4.88 -27.89 2.69
C LEU A 51 -5.41 -26.45 2.69
N LEU A 52 -5.46 -25.80 1.52
CA LEU A 52 -5.93 -24.43 1.38
C LEU A 52 -7.48 -24.31 1.35
N ASP A 53 -8.20 -25.39 1.05
CA ASP A 53 -9.67 -25.40 0.90
C ASP A 53 -10.46 -25.67 2.20
N GLU A 54 -9.79 -25.75 3.34
CA GLU A 54 -10.42 -25.62 4.66
C GLU A 54 -10.63 -24.11 4.95
N PRO A 55 -11.71 -23.38 4.55
CA PRO A 55 -13.07 -23.75 4.13
C PRO A 55 -13.59 -22.96 2.89
N LYS A 56 -13.68 -23.53 1.68
CA LYS A 56 -14.19 -22.83 0.47
C LYS A 56 -13.45 -21.52 0.11
N ASN A 57 -12.14 -21.51 0.30
CA ASN A 57 -11.29 -20.37 -0.10
C ASN A 57 -11.12 -20.30 -1.63
N LEU A 58 -11.31 -21.43 -2.32
CA LEU A 58 -11.06 -21.57 -3.74
C LEU A 58 -12.35 -21.88 -4.52
N ILE A 59 -12.41 -21.39 -5.74
CA ILE A 59 -13.44 -21.70 -6.73
C ILE A 59 -12.71 -22.37 -7.90
N ILE A 60 -13.03 -23.64 -8.15
CA ILE A 60 -12.45 -24.44 -9.24
C ILE A 60 -13.51 -24.53 -10.34
N ASP A 61 -13.20 -24.01 -11.52
CA ASP A 61 -14.12 -23.99 -12.66
C ASP A 61 -14.08 -25.31 -13.42
N GLY A 62 -15.11 -26.15 -13.28
CA GLY A 62 -15.23 -27.41 -14.02
C GLY A 62 -15.54 -28.61 -13.13
N ARG A 63 -16.00 -29.71 -13.73
CA ARG A 63 -16.24 -30.98 -13.01
C ARG A 63 -15.01 -31.90 -13.00
N GLU A 64 -14.15 -31.77 -14.00
CA GLU A 64 -12.91 -32.52 -14.14
C GLU A 64 -11.75 -31.53 -14.10
N ILE A 65 -10.69 -31.89 -13.39
CA ILE A 65 -9.49 -31.07 -13.21
C ILE A 65 -8.52 -31.40 -14.36
N ASN A 66 -8.25 -30.41 -15.20
CA ASN A 66 -7.28 -30.46 -16.29
C ASN A 66 -6.41 -29.18 -16.30
N ASP A 67 -5.40 -29.10 -17.17
CA ASP A 67 -4.48 -27.97 -17.19
C ASP A 67 -5.15 -26.63 -17.53
N ASP A 68 -6.26 -26.66 -18.28
CA ASP A 68 -7.07 -25.49 -18.64
C ASP A 68 -8.08 -25.08 -17.53
N THR A 69 -8.19 -25.87 -16.47
CA THR A 69 -9.10 -25.61 -15.35
C THR A 69 -8.69 -24.32 -14.66
N ASN A 70 -9.59 -23.35 -14.62
CA ASN A 70 -9.35 -22.06 -14.01
C ASN A 70 -9.63 -22.12 -12.51
N ILE A 71 -8.69 -21.62 -11.72
CA ILE A 71 -8.79 -21.55 -10.27
C ILE A 71 -8.85 -20.09 -9.84
N ARG A 72 -9.87 -19.78 -9.04
CA ARG A 72 -10.15 -18.43 -8.53
C ARG A 72 -10.20 -18.44 -7.01
N VAL A 73 -9.89 -17.29 -6.42
CA VAL A 73 -10.11 -17.07 -4.99
C VAL A 73 -11.57 -16.72 -4.78
N ASN A 74 -12.17 -17.28 -3.74
CA ASN A 74 -13.45 -16.79 -3.26
C ASN A 74 -13.23 -15.40 -2.63
N ASP A 75 -13.91 -14.42 -3.20
CA ASP A 75 -13.70 -12.98 -3.02
C ASP A 75 -14.09 -12.44 -1.62
N HIS A 76 -14.21 -13.30 -0.61
CA HIS A 76 -14.43 -12.86 0.76
C HIS A 76 -13.11 -12.41 1.42
N ALA A 77 -13.16 -11.34 2.21
CA ALA A 77 -11.96 -10.76 2.81
C ALA A 77 -11.21 -11.77 3.70
N ASP A 78 -11.93 -12.55 4.52
CA ASP A 78 -11.35 -13.55 5.43
C ASP A 78 -10.57 -14.63 4.65
N ASN A 79 -11.12 -15.08 3.52
CA ASN A 79 -10.48 -16.08 2.66
C ASN A 79 -9.19 -15.54 2.05
N ILE A 80 -9.22 -14.28 1.59
CA ILE A 80 -8.03 -13.62 1.05
C ILE A 80 -6.97 -13.43 2.14
N MET A 81 -7.37 -13.08 3.37
CA MET A 81 -6.44 -12.93 4.48
C MET A 81 -5.78 -14.26 4.84
N ALA A 82 -6.56 -15.35 4.89
CA ALA A 82 -6.02 -16.70 5.14
C ALA A 82 -5.00 -17.12 4.06
N LEU A 83 -5.30 -16.88 2.79
CA LEU A 83 -4.36 -17.16 1.70
C LEU A 83 -3.12 -16.24 1.75
N SER A 84 -3.29 -14.97 2.14
CA SER A 84 -2.18 -14.01 2.26
C SER A 84 -1.22 -14.41 3.38
N TYR A 85 -1.75 -14.97 4.47
CA TYR A 85 -0.92 -15.54 5.54
C TYR A 85 0.03 -16.62 5.03
N TYR A 86 -0.45 -17.55 4.19
CA TYR A 86 0.41 -18.57 3.57
C TYR A 86 1.41 -17.95 2.57
N ALA A 87 0.99 -16.93 1.82
CA ALA A 87 1.87 -16.25 0.86
C ALA A 87 3.01 -15.46 1.53
N ASN A 88 2.85 -15.04 2.78
CA ASN A 88 3.84 -14.23 3.50
C ASN A 88 5.23 -14.89 3.60
N GLN A 89 5.28 -16.23 3.66
CA GLN A 89 6.57 -16.96 3.68
C GLN A 89 7.36 -16.75 2.38
N MET A 90 6.66 -16.67 1.24
CA MET A 90 7.27 -16.41 -0.06
C MET A 90 7.78 -14.97 -0.15
N SER A 91 7.05 -14.02 0.41
CA SER A 91 7.46 -12.62 0.44
C SER A 91 8.81 -12.44 1.12
N HIS A 92 9.11 -13.18 2.18
CA HIS A 92 10.42 -13.11 2.86
C HIS A 92 11.57 -13.61 1.97
N ILE A 93 11.36 -14.69 1.21
CA ILE A 93 12.40 -15.27 0.33
C ILE A 93 12.67 -14.34 -0.86
N PHE A 94 11.60 -13.82 -1.46
CA PHE A 94 11.65 -13.08 -2.73
C PHE A 94 11.49 -11.57 -2.56
N LEU A 95 11.69 -11.02 -1.38
CA LEU A 95 11.41 -9.60 -1.11
C LEU A 95 12.21 -8.66 -2.02
N LEU A 96 13.49 -8.98 -2.19
CA LEU A 96 14.42 -8.20 -2.98
C LEU A 96 14.06 -8.25 -4.48
N ASP A 97 13.72 -9.44 -4.98
CA ASP A 97 13.21 -9.68 -6.33
C ASP A 97 11.86 -8.98 -6.56
N ALA A 98 10.98 -8.98 -5.56
CA ALA A 98 9.69 -8.31 -5.62
C ALA A 98 9.85 -6.78 -5.71
N PHE A 99 10.74 -6.18 -4.92
CA PHE A 99 11.04 -4.74 -5.02
C PHE A 99 11.63 -4.39 -6.38
N PHE A 100 12.58 -5.18 -6.89
CA PHE A 100 13.10 -5.01 -8.24
C PHE A 100 11.97 -5.07 -9.27
N ALA A 101 11.11 -6.10 -9.21
CA ALA A 101 10.04 -6.30 -10.16
C ALA A 101 9.02 -5.16 -10.13
N VAL A 102 8.65 -4.66 -8.95
CA VAL A 102 7.77 -3.49 -8.80
C VAL A 102 8.37 -2.26 -9.49
N VAL A 103 9.65 -1.95 -9.24
CA VAL A 103 10.31 -0.79 -9.84
C VAL A 103 10.44 -0.98 -11.35
N TYR A 104 10.87 -2.16 -11.80
CA TYR A 104 10.97 -2.52 -13.22
C TYR A 104 9.64 -2.28 -13.94
N LEU A 105 8.53 -2.77 -13.38
CA LEU A 105 7.19 -2.64 -13.96
C LEU A 105 6.58 -1.23 -13.84
N SER A 106 7.18 -0.34 -13.02
CA SER A 106 6.75 1.06 -12.89
C SER A 106 7.18 1.94 -14.07
N PHE A 107 8.14 1.47 -14.87
CA PHE A 107 8.64 2.18 -16.04
C PHE A 107 7.88 1.77 -17.30
N SER A 108 7.52 2.76 -18.12
CA SER A 108 6.97 2.55 -19.46
C SER A 108 8.04 2.61 -20.57
N GLU A 109 9.22 3.11 -20.24
CA GLU A 109 10.30 3.35 -21.21
C GLU A 109 11.21 2.12 -21.33
N GLU A 110 11.73 1.87 -22.53
CA GLU A 110 12.66 0.76 -22.78
C GLU A 110 14.05 1.01 -22.19
N SER A 111 14.39 2.27 -21.88
CA SER A 111 15.68 2.65 -21.31
C SER A 111 15.52 3.75 -20.28
N VAL A 112 16.06 3.51 -19.09
CA VAL A 112 15.96 4.41 -17.93
C VAL A 112 17.34 4.73 -17.39
N LEU A 113 17.51 5.89 -16.74
CA LEU A 113 18.76 6.22 -16.07
C LEU A 113 18.95 5.31 -14.84
N GLU A 114 20.17 4.83 -14.62
CA GLU A 114 20.46 3.96 -13.48
C GLU A 114 20.20 4.67 -12.14
N ASP A 115 20.52 5.96 -12.06
CA ASP A 115 20.23 6.80 -10.89
C ASP A 115 18.72 6.92 -10.62
N GLU A 116 17.89 7.09 -11.66
CA GLU A 116 16.44 7.16 -11.48
C GLU A 116 15.87 5.82 -10.99
N PHE A 117 16.38 4.71 -11.53
CA PHE A 117 15.99 3.37 -11.08
C PHE A 117 16.39 3.16 -9.61
N LYS A 118 17.60 3.59 -9.22
CA LYS A 118 18.09 3.54 -7.83
C LYS A 118 17.23 4.39 -6.90
N ASP A 119 16.90 5.61 -7.29
CA ASP A 119 16.05 6.51 -6.49
C ASP A 119 14.67 5.91 -6.25
N ARG A 120 14.05 5.30 -7.28
CA ARG A 120 12.76 4.62 -7.13
C ARG A 120 12.83 3.39 -6.24
N PHE A 121 13.90 2.61 -6.38
CA PHE A 121 14.15 1.46 -5.51
C PHE A 121 14.35 1.88 -4.05
N CYS A 122 15.16 2.91 -3.81
CA CYS A 122 15.37 3.45 -2.47
C CYS A 122 14.09 4.00 -1.85
N PHE A 123 13.26 4.70 -2.62
CA PHE A 123 11.96 5.17 -2.16
C PHE A 123 11.05 4.01 -1.77
N LEU A 124 10.93 2.97 -2.59
CA LEU A 124 10.08 1.81 -2.30
C LEU A 124 10.52 1.09 -1.02
N VAL A 125 11.84 0.93 -0.81
CA VAL A 125 12.36 0.34 0.42
C VAL A 125 12.07 1.21 1.63
N GLN A 126 12.28 2.52 1.55
CA GLN A 126 11.94 3.47 2.63
C GLN A 126 10.44 3.42 2.96
N LEU A 127 9.59 3.33 1.93
CA LEU A 127 8.14 3.26 2.10
C LEU A 127 7.70 2.01 2.86
N LEU A 128 8.41 0.90 2.71
CA LEU A 128 8.02 -0.40 3.27
C LEU A 128 8.93 -0.86 4.42
N GLU A 129 9.76 0.04 4.96
CA GLU A 129 10.79 -0.26 5.97
C GLU A 129 10.23 -0.83 7.27
N LYS A 130 8.98 -0.48 7.62
CA LYS A 130 8.29 -0.93 8.85
C LYS A 130 7.40 -2.16 8.64
N GLU A 131 7.14 -2.54 7.39
CA GLU A 131 6.35 -3.74 7.05
C GLU A 131 7.21 -5.00 7.03
N PHE A 132 8.46 -4.85 6.58
CA PHE A 132 9.40 -5.95 6.43
C PHE A 132 10.63 -5.73 7.30
N VAL A 133 11.24 -6.83 7.77
CA VAL A 133 12.50 -6.77 8.51
C VAL A 133 13.63 -6.62 7.49
N LEU A 134 14.11 -5.38 7.30
CA LEU A 134 15.13 -5.03 6.30
C LEU A 134 16.47 -4.69 6.97
N ASP A 135 17.29 -5.70 7.22
CA ASP A 135 18.69 -5.50 7.66
C ASP A 135 19.63 -5.38 6.44
N TRP A 136 19.33 -4.41 5.55
CA TRP A 136 19.98 -4.30 4.25
C TRP A 136 20.90 -3.08 4.16
N ASP A 137 22.11 -3.30 3.65
CA ASP A 137 22.85 -2.23 2.98
C ASP A 137 22.22 -2.00 1.60
N MET A 138 21.55 -0.87 1.47
CA MET A 138 20.80 -0.49 0.27
C MET A 138 21.66 -0.46 -0.98
N GLU A 139 22.90 0.00 -0.89
CA GLU A 139 23.79 0.11 -2.04
C GLU A 139 24.32 -1.26 -2.46
N GLU A 140 24.69 -2.08 -1.49
CA GLU A 140 25.13 -3.46 -1.76
C GLU A 140 24.00 -4.28 -2.39
N LYS A 141 22.80 -4.25 -1.80
CA LYS A 141 21.65 -5.01 -2.30
C LYS A 141 21.21 -4.55 -3.68
N PHE A 142 21.19 -3.25 -3.92
CA PHE A 142 20.90 -2.70 -5.24
C PHE A 142 21.87 -3.24 -6.30
N ASN A 143 23.18 -3.13 -6.04
CA ASN A 143 24.21 -3.61 -6.96
C ASN A 143 24.11 -5.12 -7.21
N ASN A 144 23.81 -5.90 -6.18
CA ASN A 144 23.61 -7.34 -6.30
C ASN A 144 22.42 -7.68 -7.21
N VAL A 145 21.27 -7.04 -7.00
CA VAL A 145 20.08 -7.20 -7.84
C VAL A 145 20.37 -6.86 -9.29
N ILE A 146 20.99 -5.71 -9.56
CA ILE A 146 21.31 -5.29 -10.92
C ILE A 146 22.23 -6.32 -11.59
N GLN A 147 23.25 -6.82 -10.90
CA GLN A 147 24.13 -7.86 -11.43
C GLN A 147 23.40 -9.17 -11.71
N MET A 148 22.52 -9.60 -10.80
CA MET A 148 21.73 -10.83 -10.96
C MET A 148 20.79 -10.74 -12.16
N TYR A 149 20.02 -9.66 -12.27
CA TYR A 149 19.08 -9.46 -13.38
C TYR A 149 19.77 -9.15 -14.72
N THR A 150 21.01 -8.62 -14.68
CA THR A 150 21.88 -8.53 -15.87
C THR A 150 22.32 -9.92 -16.34
N LYS A 151 22.73 -10.81 -15.42
CA LYS A 151 23.08 -12.21 -15.75
C LYS A 151 21.88 -12.97 -16.32
N LYS A 152 20.68 -12.76 -15.76
CA LYS A 152 19.41 -13.33 -16.24
C LYS A 152 18.95 -12.72 -17.58
N ARG A 153 19.65 -11.71 -18.13
CA ARG A 153 19.32 -10.97 -19.36
C ARG A 153 17.93 -10.30 -19.32
N ILE A 154 17.51 -9.85 -18.15
CA ILE A 154 16.28 -9.07 -17.98
C ILE A 154 16.56 -7.57 -18.16
N ILE A 155 17.72 -7.13 -17.70
CA ILE A 155 18.25 -5.78 -17.93
C ILE A 155 19.62 -5.84 -18.61
N ARG A 156 19.99 -4.73 -19.25
CA ARG A 156 21.34 -4.50 -19.78
C ARG A 156 21.79 -3.09 -19.42
N SER A 157 22.91 -2.97 -18.72
CA SER A 157 23.55 -1.67 -18.47
C SER A 157 24.34 -1.22 -19.71
N GLN A 158 24.08 0.01 -20.17
CA GLN A 158 24.79 0.71 -21.26
C GLN A 158 24.93 2.19 -20.86
N ASP A 159 26.15 2.72 -20.80
CA ASP A 159 26.42 4.16 -20.64
C ASP A 159 25.56 4.87 -19.55
N ASN A 160 25.52 4.30 -18.33
CA ASN A 160 24.73 4.79 -17.19
C ASN A 160 23.19 4.71 -17.37
N ARG A 161 22.74 3.89 -18.32
CA ARG A 161 21.32 3.57 -18.57
C ARG A 161 21.09 2.08 -18.45
N LEU A 162 19.95 1.73 -17.88
CA LEU A 162 19.43 0.37 -17.84
C LEU A 162 18.43 0.21 -18.98
N VAL A 163 18.73 -0.69 -19.91
CA VAL A 163 17.80 -1.10 -20.97
C VAL A 163 16.98 -2.28 -20.45
N LEU A 164 15.66 -2.11 -20.45
CA LEU A 164 14.67 -3.09 -20.00
C LEU A 164 14.34 -4.02 -21.18
N LEU A 165 14.82 -5.27 -21.14
CA LEU A 165 14.77 -6.17 -22.30
C LEU A 165 13.49 -7.00 -22.37
N VAL A 166 12.81 -7.17 -21.25
CA VAL A 166 11.64 -8.04 -21.11
C VAL A 166 10.38 -7.19 -21.03
N ASN A 167 9.48 -7.39 -21.98
CA ASN A 167 8.14 -6.81 -21.98
C ASN A 167 7.12 -7.86 -22.43
N MET A 168 5.84 -7.50 -22.40
CA MET A 168 4.74 -8.40 -22.75
C MET A 168 4.79 -8.91 -24.21
N GLU A 169 5.48 -8.22 -25.12
CA GLU A 169 5.55 -8.57 -26.55
C GLU A 169 6.77 -9.45 -26.88
N ASN A 170 7.90 -9.21 -26.21
CA ASN A 170 9.18 -9.85 -26.50
C ASN A 170 9.37 -11.17 -25.74
N ASP A 171 9.01 -11.22 -24.47
CA ASP A 171 9.20 -12.39 -23.60
C ASP A 171 8.09 -12.45 -22.54
N THR A 172 6.96 -13.03 -22.95
CA THR A 172 5.76 -13.15 -22.12
C THR A 172 6.03 -13.91 -20.82
N VAL A 173 6.81 -14.99 -20.87
CA VAL A 173 7.04 -15.88 -19.73
C VAL A 173 7.81 -15.15 -18.63
N ARG A 174 8.93 -14.50 -18.97
CA ARG A 174 9.72 -13.75 -17.99
C ARG A 174 8.99 -12.52 -17.49
N TYR A 175 8.24 -11.85 -18.36
CA TYR A 175 7.43 -10.71 -17.95
C TYR A 175 6.37 -11.13 -16.93
N GLU A 176 5.71 -12.27 -17.14
CA GLU A 176 4.76 -12.82 -16.16
C GLU A 176 5.41 -13.23 -14.83
N GLN A 177 6.63 -13.77 -14.85
CA GLN A 177 7.40 -14.04 -13.63
C GLN A 177 7.68 -12.76 -12.83
N LEU A 178 8.01 -11.65 -13.51
CA LEU A 178 8.17 -10.34 -12.85
C LEU A 178 6.85 -9.84 -12.26
N ILE A 179 5.73 -9.93 -12.99
CA ILE A 179 4.41 -9.55 -12.45
C ILE A 179 4.07 -10.42 -11.23
N PHE A 180 4.36 -11.73 -11.28
CA PHE A 180 4.17 -12.62 -10.15
C PHE A 180 4.96 -12.17 -8.92
N LEU A 181 6.26 -11.89 -9.07
CA LEU A 181 7.12 -11.40 -7.98
C LEU A 181 6.58 -10.09 -7.40
N ALA A 182 6.21 -9.15 -8.26
CA ALA A 182 5.67 -7.87 -7.82
C ALA A 182 4.32 -8.03 -7.10
N SER A 183 3.52 -9.05 -7.45
CA SER A 183 2.24 -9.34 -6.78
C SER A 183 2.37 -9.73 -5.31
N LEU A 184 3.57 -10.08 -4.84
CA LEU A 184 3.85 -10.34 -3.43
C LEU A 184 3.82 -9.06 -2.58
N VAL A 185 4.06 -7.90 -3.19
CA VAL A 185 4.21 -6.60 -2.49
C VAL A 185 3.11 -5.61 -2.89
N TYR A 186 2.48 -5.76 -4.05
CA TYR A 186 1.40 -4.87 -4.49
C TYR A 186 0.25 -4.67 -3.50
N PRO A 187 -0.26 -5.70 -2.78
CA PRO A 187 -1.30 -5.47 -1.79
C PRO A 187 -0.88 -4.47 -0.69
N THR A 188 0.39 -4.51 -0.29
CA THR A 188 0.95 -3.59 0.71
C THR A 188 1.12 -2.18 0.14
N ILE A 189 1.67 -2.04 -1.07
CA ILE A 189 1.78 -0.74 -1.76
C ILE A 189 0.40 -0.10 -1.91
N ASP A 190 -0.60 -0.91 -2.27
CA ASP A 190 -1.96 -0.46 -2.46
C ASP A 190 -2.61 -0.02 -1.13
N ALA A 191 -2.32 -0.70 -0.02
CA ALA A 191 -2.75 -0.26 1.30
C ALA A 191 -2.18 1.12 1.64
N TYR A 192 -0.89 1.36 1.39
CA TYR A 192 -0.23 2.65 1.63
C TYR A 192 -0.82 3.76 0.74
N TRP A 193 -1.08 3.44 -0.53
CA TRP A 193 -1.76 4.35 -1.45
C TRP A 193 -3.15 4.74 -0.94
N ILE A 194 -3.97 3.78 -0.51
CA ILE A 194 -5.31 4.08 0.03
C ILE A 194 -5.23 4.86 1.34
N THR A 195 -4.28 4.55 2.22
CA THR A 195 -4.05 5.35 3.43
C THR A 195 -3.68 6.80 3.07
N SER A 196 -2.78 7.01 2.10
CA SER A 196 -2.45 8.38 1.63
C SER A 196 -3.67 9.10 1.02
N CYS A 197 -4.53 8.39 0.28
CA CYS A 197 -5.78 8.94 -0.25
C CYS A 197 -6.74 9.33 0.88
N SER A 198 -6.79 8.53 1.95
CA SER A 198 -7.65 8.75 3.10
C SER A 198 -7.21 9.97 3.90
N LEU A 199 -5.90 10.21 3.98
CA LEU A 199 -5.31 11.40 4.60
C LEU A 199 -5.56 12.69 3.82
N SER A 200 -6.14 12.64 2.61
CA SER A 200 -6.71 13.84 1.97
C SER A 200 -7.75 14.52 2.87
N ALA A 201 -8.37 13.79 3.81
CA ALA A 201 -9.23 14.36 4.85
C ALA A 201 -8.56 15.51 5.62
N LEU A 202 -7.22 15.51 5.75
CA LEU A 202 -6.48 16.58 6.43
C LEU A 202 -6.57 17.94 5.72
N GLU A 203 -6.92 17.98 4.44
CA GLU A 203 -7.21 19.23 3.73
C GLU A 203 -8.59 19.82 4.07
N ALA A 204 -9.51 18.98 4.58
CA ALA A 204 -10.87 19.38 4.95
C ALA A 204 -11.04 19.52 6.47
N VAL A 205 -10.30 18.73 7.25
CA VAL A 205 -10.26 18.75 8.70
C VAL A 205 -8.78 18.77 9.11
N PRO A 206 -8.24 19.87 9.66
CA PRO A 206 -6.80 20.06 9.79
C PRO A 206 -6.10 19.11 10.77
N MET A 207 -6.86 18.33 11.55
CA MET A 207 -6.33 17.36 12.50
C MET A 207 -7.27 16.16 12.62
N LEU A 208 -6.71 14.96 12.81
CA LEU A 208 -7.48 13.71 12.95
C LEU A 208 -6.96 12.88 14.12
N PRO A 209 -7.82 12.27 14.94
CA PRO A 209 -7.41 11.25 15.89
C PRO A 209 -6.73 10.09 15.18
N ARG A 210 -5.56 9.69 15.67
CA ARG A 210 -4.76 8.61 15.05
C ARG A 210 -5.56 7.30 14.97
N CYS A 211 -6.32 6.96 16.01
CA CYS A 211 -7.18 5.78 16.03
C CYS A 211 -8.30 5.75 14.97
N ILE A 212 -8.68 6.90 14.39
CA ILE A 212 -9.73 6.98 13.37
C ILE A 212 -9.20 6.72 11.96
N VAL A 213 -7.89 6.89 11.73
CA VAL A 213 -7.30 6.72 10.40
C VAL A 213 -7.55 5.32 9.80
N PRO A 214 -7.41 4.21 10.55
CA PRO A 214 -7.75 2.89 10.02
C PRO A 214 -9.21 2.76 9.59
N MET A 215 -10.14 3.30 10.36
CA MET A 215 -11.57 3.28 10.00
C MET A 215 -11.86 4.09 8.74
N LEU A 216 -11.26 5.28 8.63
CA LEU A 216 -11.37 6.12 7.44
C LEU A 216 -10.77 5.40 6.21
N THR A 217 -9.62 4.74 6.39
CA THR A 217 -8.95 3.96 5.34
C THR A 217 -9.83 2.82 4.85
N GLN A 218 -10.44 2.03 5.76
CA GLN A 218 -11.38 0.97 5.40
C GLN A 218 -12.63 1.50 4.68
N TRP A 219 -13.14 2.65 5.11
CA TRP A 219 -14.28 3.31 4.47
C TRP A 219 -13.96 3.70 3.03
N ILE A 220 -12.82 4.38 2.80
CA ILE A 220 -12.36 4.74 1.45
C ILE A 220 -12.06 3.48 0.62
N ALA A 221 -11.35 2.50 1.19
CA ALA A 221 -11.03 1.23 0.54
C ALA A 221 -12.28 0.54 0.00
N THR A 222 -13.36 0.46 0.78
CA THR A 222 -14.62 -0.16 0.35
C THR A 222 -15.20 0.51 -0.91
N HIS A 223 -15.10 1.84 -0.99
CA HIS A 223 -15.54 2.59 -2.18
C HIS A 223 -14.61 2.36 -3.37
N LEU A 224 -13.30 2.29 -3.14
CA LEU A 224 -12.32 2.04 -4.20
C LEU A 224 -12.38 0.62 -4.75
N ILE A 225 -12.63 -0.39 -3.90
CA ILE A 225 -12.89 -1.78 -4.30
C ILE A 225 -14.17 -1.85 -5.14
N THR A 226 -15.27 -1.25 -4.65
CA THR A 226 -16.54 -1.22 -5.40
C THR A 226 -16.40 -0.48 -6.74
N GLY A 227 -15.61 0.59 -6.76
CA GLY A 227 -15.26 1.35 -7.96
C GLY A 227 -14.20 0.69 -8.85
N ARG A 228 -13.75 -0.54 -8.52
CA ARG A 228 -12.71 -1.31 -9.23
C ARG A 228 -11.40 -0.56 -9.42
N ARG A 229 -11.06 0.34 -8.49
CA ARG A 229 -9.78 1.08 -8.44
C ARG A 229 -8.67 0.27 -7.78
N THR A 230 -9.05 -0.71 -7.00
CA THR A 230 -8.19 -1.76 -6.46
C THR A 230 -8.90 -3.09 -6.54
N ILE A 231 -8.13 -4.16 -6.70
CA ILE A 231 -8.56 -5.56 -6.65
C ILE A 231 -8.17 -6.24 -5.33
N TYR A 232 -7.39 -5.57 -4.49
CA TYR A 232 -6.84 -6.12 -3.26
C TYR A 232 -7.79 -5.84 -2.10
N ARG A 233 -8.15 -6.88 -1.34
CA ARG A 233 -8.98 -6.74 -0.13
C ARG A 233 -8.13 -6.68 1.14
N GLU A 234 -6.85 -7.02 1.03
CA GLU A 234 -5.81 -6.86 2.05
C GLU A 234 -5.73 -5.44 2.58
N VAL A 235 -6.04 -4.45 1.74
CA VAL A 235 -6.11 -3.03 2.10
C VAL A 235 -7.16 -2.70 3.17
N LEU A 236 -8.09 -3.63 3.46
CA LEU A 236 -9.04 -3.51 4.56
C LEU A 236 -8.41 -3.87 5.92
N SER A 237 -7.17 -4.36 5.95
CA SER A 237 -6.43 -4.59 7.19
C SER A 237 -6.16 -3.27 7.90
N THR A 238 -6.52 -3.19 9.18
CA THR A 238 -6.23 -2.01 10.00
C THR A 238 -4.75 -1.89 10.30
N GLU A 239 -4.00 -2.99 10.38
CA GLU A 239 -2.58 -2.97 10.73
C GLU A 239 -1.74 -2.28 9.65
N SER A 240 -1.95 -2.60 8.37
CA SER A 240 -1.22 -1.95 7.27
C SER A 240 -1.46 -0.43 7.22
N SER A 241 -2.68 0.02 7.55
CA SER A 241 -2.98 1.45 7.62
C SER A 241 -2.30 2.16 8.80
N LYS A 242 -2.15 1.49 9.95
CA LYS A 242 -1.42 2.03 11.11
C LYS A 242 0.08 2.15 10.79
N THR A 243 0.66 1.09 10.24
CA THR A 243 2.07 1.08 9.83
C THR A 243 2.34 2.14 8.77
N ALA A 244 1.44 2.32 7.80
CA ALA A 244 1.56 3.37 6.80
C ALA A 244 1.60 4.78 7.41
N VAL A 245 0.74 5.06 8.41
CA VAL A 245 0.78 6.33 9.15
C VAL A 245 2.13 6.49 9.87
N ASP A 246 2.64 5.44 10.50
CA ASP A 246 3.96 5.44 11.15
C ASP A 246 5.11 5.72 10.19
N VAL A 247 5.04 5.21 8.96
CA VAL A 247 6.02 5.51 7.91
C VAL A 247 5.86 6.95 7.42
N PHE A 248 4.65 7.44 7.19
CA PHE A 248 4.44 8.82 6.75
C PHE A 248 4.90 9.84 7.80
N MET A 249 4.82 9.49 9.09
CA MET A 249 5.44 10.26 10.17
C MET A 249 6.97 10.19 10.13
N SER A 250 7.59 9.01 9.97
CA SER A 250 9.06 8.91 9.88
C SER A 250 9.63 9.62 8.64
N MET A 251 8.88 9.64 7.54
CA MET A 251 9.21 10.37 6.32
C MET A 251 8.98 11.89 6.43
N GLY A 252 8.31 12.36 7.49
CA GLY A 252 8.10 13.78 7.78
C GLY A 252 6.88 14.44 7.11
N PHE A 253 5.91 13.64 6.62
CA PHE A 253 4.66 14.17 6.05
C PHE A 253 3.59 14.48 7.11
N LEU A 254 3.68 13.81 8.27
CA LEU A 254 2.72 13.91 9.36
C LEU A 254 3.44 14.28 10.67
N THR A 255 2.73 14.97 11.55
CA THR A 255 3.20 15.30 12.91
C THR A 255 2.13 14.93 13.95
N GLU A 256 2.58 14.60 15.15
CA GLU A 256 1.73 14.25 16.29
C GLU A 256 1.50 15.44 17.21
N ILE A 257 0.26 15.62 17.66
CA ILE A 257 -0.15 16.66 18.60
C ILE A 257 -1.07 16.05 19.65
N HIS A 258 -0.92 16.45 20.91
CA HIS A 258 -1.85 16.03 21.95
C HIS A 258 -3.20 16.74 21.82
N ALA A 259 -4.31 15.97 21.87
CA ALA A 259 -5.66 16.53 21.77
C ALA A 259 -5.92 17.69 22.74
N LYS A 260 -5.37 17.62 23.96
CA LYS A 260 -5.50 18.66 25.00
C LYS A 260 -4.88 19.99 24.64
N GLU A 261 -3.88 20.01 23.76
CA GLU A 261 -3.14 21.23 23.40
C GLU A 261 -3.86 22.04 22.32
N LYS A 262 -4.66 21.37 21.48
CA LYS A 262 -5.21 21.98 20.26
C LYS A 262 -6.74 22.02 20.20
N LEU A 263 -7.45 21.08 20.83
CA LEU A 263 -8.91 21.02 20.80
C LEU A 263 -9.54 21.76 21.96
N SER A 264 -10.65 22.45 21.70
CA SER A 264 -11.50 23.04 22.74
C SER A 264 -12.06 21.97 23.70
N PRO A 265 -12.40 22.33 24.95
CA PRO A 265 -13.00 21.39 25.90
C PRO A 265 -14.29 20.74 25.37
N ASP A 266 -15.12 21.51 24.66
CA ASP A 266 -16.38 21.02 24.10
C ASP A 266 -16.14 20.01 22.97
N ALA A 267 -15.15 20.25 22.11
CA ALA A 267 -14.74 19.28 21.09
C ALA A 267 -14.20 17.99 21.71
N GLN A 268 -13.41 18.10 22.79
CA GLN A 268 -12.92 16.93 23.53
C GLN A 268 -14.06 16.12 24.15
N ILE A 269 -15.07 16.79 24.73
CA ILE A 269 -16.26 16.12 25.28
C ILE A 269 -17.01 15.38 24.17
N LEU A 270 -17.26 16.01 23.03
CA LEU A 270 -17.95 15.36 21.91
C LEU A 270 -17.19 14.16 21.37
N LEU A 271 -15.86 14.27 21.21
CA LEU A 271 -15.03 13.13 20.78
C LEU A 271 -15.04 12.00 21.82
N HIS A 272 -15.03 12.33 23.10
CA HIS A 272 -15.16 11.34 24.18
C HIS A 272 -16.53 10.64 24.17
N GLU A 273 -17.62 11.35 23.89
CA GLU A 273 -18.93 10.73 23.68
C GLU A 273 -18.95 9.77 22.49
N LEU A 274 -18.14 10.03 21.46
CA LEU A 274 -17.93 9.17 20.30
C LEU A 274 -16.94 8.01 20.57
N GLY A 275 -16.46 7.87 21.81
CA GLY A 275 -15.54 6.80 22.22
C GLY A 275 -14.06 7.08 21.99
N ILE A 276 -13.69 8.33 21.65
CA ILE A 276 -12.30 8.74 21.44
C ILE A 276 -11.76 9.33 22.74
N PRO A 277 -10.70 8.75 23.35
CA PRO A 277 -10.20 9.22 24.63
C PRO A 277 -9.62 10.63 24.53
N THR A 278 -9.74 11.43 25.58
CA THR A 278 -9.19 12.80 25.60
C THR A 278 -7.66 12.84 25.67
N SER A 279 -7.01 11.70 25.93
CA SER A 279 -5.56 11.51 25.84
C SER A 279 -5.09 11.08 24.44
N GLU A 280 -6.00 10.95 23.47
CA GLU A 280 -5.67 10.51 22.12
C GLU A 280 -4.69 11.47 21.44
N ILE A 281 -3.83 10.89 20.60
CA ILE A 281 -2.90 11.63 19.75
C ILE A 281 -3.63 12.02 18.47
N LEU A 282 -3.54 13.30 18.11
CA LEU A 282 -3.98 13.83 16.84
C LEU A 282 -2.82 13.85 15.85
N ILE A 283 -3.13 13.60 14.59
CA ILE A 283 -2.19 13.78 13.48
C ILE A 283 -2.57 15.01 12.66
N GLU A 284 -1.56 15.73 12.18
CA GLU A 284 -1.71 16.82 11.21
C GLU A 284 -0.64 16.77 10.12
N LEU A 285 -0.87 17.50 9.03
CA LEU A 285 0.13 17.65 7.97
C LEU A 285 1.31 18.49 8.48
N ALA A 286 2.52 17.96 8.28
CA ALA A 286 3.74 18.67 8.62
C ALA A 286 3.83 20.02 7.87
N GLY A 287 4.28 21.08 8.55
CA GLY A 287 4.53 22.38 7.93
C GLY A 287 3.31 23.30 7.77
N GLN A 288 2.08 22.87 8.09
CA GLN A 288 0.91 23.76 8.03
C GLN A 288 0.86 24.81 9.17
N ASN A 289 1.65 24.64 10.25
CA ASN A 289 1.64 25.53 11.43
C ASN A 289 3.02 25.93 11.98
N SER A 290 4.12 25.67 11.26
CA SER A 290 5.45 26.06 11.73
C SER A 290 5.75 27.52 11.38
N ASP A 291 5.56 28.40 12.37
CA ASP A 291 6.20 29.71 12.44
C ASP A 291 7.69 29.55 12.09
N GLY A 292 8.17 30.34 11.12
CA GLY A 292 9.40 30.10 10.37
C GLY A 292 10.63 29.70 11.22
N GLY A 293 10.93 28.41 11.24
CA GLY A 293 12.14 27.85 11.84
C GLY A 293 13.36 28.06 10.93
N LYS A 294 14.13 29.13 11.17
CA LYS A 294 15.46 29.31 10.59
C LYS A 294 16.44 28.28 11.16
N THR A 295 17.06 27.47 10.31
CA THR A 295 18.25 26.69 10.69
C THR A 295 19.51 27.55 10.61
N PRO A 296 20.39 27.57 11.63
CA PRO A 296 21.68 28.25 11.57
C PRO A 296 22.70 27.35 10.88
N ILE A 297 23.28 27.82 9.77
CA ILE A 297 24.35 27.13 9.04
C ILE A 297 25.70 27.59 9.59
N SER A 298 26.58 26.66 9.97
CA SER A 298 28.02 26.91 10.12
C SER A 298 28.80 26.02 9.14
N PRO A 299 29.74 26.54 8.33
CA PRO A 299 30.14 25.91 7.08
C PRO A 299 31.52 25.25 7.14
N LYS A 300 31.72 24.18 7.93
CA LYS A 300 33.01 23.43 7.96
C LYS A 300 32.92 21.93 8.30
N ASP A 301 31.89 21.20 7.85
CA ASP A 301 31.82 19.75 8.11
C ASP A 301 31.21 18.97 6.92
N PRO A 302 31.94 18.02 6.29
CA PRO A 302 31.43 17.13 5.23
C PRO A 302 30.24 16.27 5.67
N GLU A 303 30.20 15.87 6.95
CA GLU A 303 29.08 15.09 7.53
C GLU A 303 27.83 15.98 7.71
N GLY A 304 28.06 17.26 8.04
CA GLY A 304 27.04 18.32 8.01
C GLY A 304 26.50 18.61 6.61
N MET A 305 27.24 18.30 5.55
CA MET A 305 26.82 18.49 4.16
C MET A 305 25.86 17.37 3.70
N MET A 306 26.10 16.11 4.11
CA MET A 306 25.15 15.02 3.88
C MET A 306 23.88 15.19 4.74
N LYS A 307 24.02 15.70 5.96
CA LYS A 307 22.89 16.11 6.79
C LYS A 307 22.14 17.31 6.22
N ALA A 308 22.82 18.24 5.56
CA ALA A 308 22.22 19.37 4.85
C ALA A 308 21.53 18.94 3.54
N VAL A 309 22.06 17.95 2.83
CA VAL A 309 21.41 17.35 1.65
C VAL A 309 20.18 16.55 2.08
N MET A 310 20.28 15.74 3.14
CA MET A 310 19.12 15.08 3.75
C MET A 310 18.10 16.10 4.28
N ALA A 311 18.54 17.21 4.88
CA ALA A 311 17.66 18.29 5.32
C ALA A 311 17.06 19.09 4.16
N GLN A 312 17.76 19.22 3.02
CA GLN A 312 17.27 19.85 1.80
C GLN A 312 16.29 18.92 1.06
N ILE A 313 16.53 17.61 1.08
CA ILE A 313 15.60 16.57 0.61
C ILE A 313 14.38 16.52 1.54
N GLN A 314 14.57 16.61 2.86
CA GLN A 314 13.49 16.75 3.84
C GLN A 314 12.74 18.08 3.68
N MET A 315 13.40 19.19 3.34
CA MET A 315 12.74 20.48 3.03
C MET A 315 11.97 20.42 1.70
N ASN A 316 12.51 19.75 0.69
CA ASN A 316 11.81 19.54 -0.58
C ASN A 316 10.63 18.55 -0.41
N ARG A 317 10.76 17.54 0.47
CA ARG A 317 9.68 16.62 0.89
C ARG A 317 8.67 17.26 1.83
N ALA A 318 9.07 18.22 2.67
CA ALA A 318 8.18 19.00 3.55
C ALA A 318 7.35 20.03 2.77
N ASN A 319 7.77 20.37 1.54
CA ASN A 319 6.95 21.11 0.58
C ASN A 319 6.08 20.19 -0.31
N SER A 320 6.29 18.86 -0.26
CA SER A 320 5.46 17.89 -0.97
C SER A 320 4.20 17.64 -0.15
N ASN A 321 3.05 17.95 -0.73
CA ASN A 321 1.77 17.72 -0.07
C ASN A 321 1.45 16.21 -0.07
N MET A 322 0.49 15.78 0.75
CA MET A 322 0.05 14.38 0.80
C MET A 322 -0.43 13.85 -0.57
N ALA A 323 -0.86 14.74 -1.48
CA ALA A 323 -1.25 14.38 -2.84
C ALA A 323 -0.05 13.98 -3.71
N ASP A 324 1.10 14.65 -3.57
CA ASP A 324 2.34 14.32 -4.26
C ASP A 324 2.85 12.94 -3.80
N LEU A 325 2.80 12.66 -2.50
CA LEU A 325 3.12 11.33 -1.95
C LEU A 325 2.16 10.27 -2.51
N CYS A 326 0.86 10.54 -2.50
CA CYS A 326 -0.15 9.65 -3.07
C CYS A 326 0.13 9.37 -4.56
N GLN A 327 0.49 10.38 -5.34
CA GLN A 327 0.83 10.24 -6.76
C GLN A 327 2.14 9.46 -6.94
N GLN A 328 3.14 9.69 -6.10
CA GLN A 328 4.39 8.96 -6.11
C GLN A 328 4.15 7.47 -5.84
N ILE A 329 3.35 7.11 -4.82
CA ILE A 329 3.00 5.70 -4.54
C ILE A 329 2.19 5.09 -5.69
N ASP A 330 1.25 5.85 -6.29
CA ASP A 330 0.45 5.39 -7.43
C ASP A 330 1.33 5.01 -8.64
N SER A 331 2.47 5.68 -8.83
CA SER A 331 3.42 5.37 -9.91
C SER A 331 4.03 3.97 -9.85
N TYR A 332 4.04 3.33 -8.66
CA TYR A 332 4.53 1.96 -8.49
C TYR A 332 3.45 0.90 -8.70
N ARG A 333 2.17 1.26 -8.75
CA ARG A 333 1.07 0.30 -8.94
C ARG A 333 1.08 -0.16 -10.40
N LEU A 334 0.77 -1.44 -10.66
CA LEU A 334 0.65 -2.01 -12.01
C LEU A 334 -0.19 -1.09 -12.91
N GLY A 335 0.46 -0.40 -13.85
CA GLY A 335 -0.21 0.67 -14.60
C GLY A 335 0.60 1.43 -15.66
N ALA A 336 1.90 1.17 -15.84
CA ALA A 336 2.65 1.73 -16.98
C ALA A 336 2.16 1.20 -18.35
N ALA A 337 1.53 0.01 -18.38
CA ALA A 337 0.94 -0.58 -19.60
C ALA A 337 -0.54 -0.22 -19.82
N SER A 338 -1.22 0.41 -18.85
CA SER A 338 -2.62 0.84 -18.93
C SER A 338 -2.72 2.36 -18.78
N GLN A 339 -2.15 3.10 -19.74
CA GLN A 339 -2.22 4.58 -19.73
C GLN A 339 -3.67 5.10 -19.66
N ARG A 340 -4.67 4.32 -20.10
CA ARG A 340 -6.09 4.69 -19.98
C ARG A 340 -6.63 4.71 -18.54
N GLU A 341 -6.05 3.94 -17.62
CA GLU A 341 -6.44 3.93 -16.21
C GLU A 341 -5.63 4.91 -15.36
N SER A 342 -4.36 5.17 -15.72
CA SER A 342 -3.49 6.15 -15.05
C SER A 342 -4.09 7.57 -15.02
N PHE A 343 -4.71 8.04 -16.12
CA PHE A 343 -5.41 9.33 -16.16
C PHE A 343 -6.62 9.40 -15.20
N GLN A 344 -7.24 8.26 -14.88
CA GLN A 344 -8.36 8.22 -13.95
C GLN A 344 -7.91 8.18 -12.48
N ASN A 345 -6.69 7.70 -12.22
CA ASN A 345 -6.08 7.60 -10.90
C ASN A 345 -5.49 8.94 -10.40
N ALA A 346 -5.01 9.81 -11.31
CA ALA A 346 -4.53 11.15 -10.96
C ALA A 346 -5.57 12.02 -10.22
N GLN A 347 -6.86 11.71 -10.36
CA GLN A 347 -7.96 12.40 -9.68
C GLN A 347 -8.50 11.65 -8.46
N VAL A 348 -8.00 10.47 -8.12
CA VAL A 348 -8.55 9.66 -7.02
C VAL A 348 -8.41 10.40 -5.70
N PHE A 349 -7.25 11.01 -5.43
CA PHE A 349 -7.04 11.83 -4.24
C PHE A 349 -8.12 12.93 -4.11
N GLN A 350 -8.36 13.68 -5.18
CA GLN A 350 -9.39 14.74 -5.20
C GLN A 350 -10.82 14.21 -5.12
N LYS A 351 -11.09 13.01 -5.66
CA LYS A 351 -12.40 12.34 -5.52
C LYS A 351 -12.65 11.85 -4.09
N CYS A 352 -11.63 11.28 -3.44
CA CYS A 352 -11.68 10.90 -2.03
C CYS A 352 -11.93 12.15 -1.16
N LEU A 353 -11.20 13.23 -1.39
CA LEU A 353 -11.43 14.52 -0.73
C LEU A 353 -12.87 15.02 -0.92
N LYS A 354 -13.41 14.94 -2.15
CA LYS A 354 -14.80 15.33 -2.43
C LYS A 354 -15.81 14.47 -1.68
N GLN A 355 -15.57 13.17 -1.57
CA GLN A 355 -16.41 12.26 -0.79
C GLN A 355 -16.39 12.61 0.70
N ILE A 356 -15.20 12.88 1.25
CA ILE A 356 -15.03 13.32 2.64
C ILE A 356 -15.74 14.65 2.87
N LYS A 357 -15.54 15.65 2.00
CA LYS A 357 -16.28 16.92 2.06
C LYS A 357 -17.79 16.69 2.01
N GLY A 358 -18.28 15.75 1.21
CA GLY A 358 -19.69 15.36 1.18
C GLY A 358 -20.25 14.90 2.52
N ILE A 359 -19.44 14.20 3.35
CA ILE A 359 -19.81 13.83 4.72
C ILE A 359 -19.92 15.07 5.62
N LEU A 360 -18.98 16.00 5.48
CA LEU A 360 -18.92 17.21 6.30
C LEU A 360 -20.09 18.17 6.04
N HIS A 361 -20.61 18.22 4.82
CA HIS A 361 -21.71 19.13 4.42
C HIS A 361 -23.12 18.60 4.75
N ALA A 362 -23.26 17.73 5.75
CA ALA A 362 -24.58 17.26 6.19
C ALA A 362 -25.45 18.42 6.71
N ASN A 363 -26.76 18.39 6.42
CA ASN A 363 -27.73 19.47 6.76
C ASN A 363 -27.73 19.89 8.25
N SER A 364 -27.32 19.01 9.16
CA SER A 364 -27.04 19.32 10.56
C SER A 364 -25.84 18.51 11.03
N SER A 365 -24.82 19.21 11.54
CA SER A 365 -23.63 18.60 12.12
C SER A 365 -23.92 17.98 13.49
N PHE A 366 -23.09 17.03 13.90
CA PHE A 366 -23.23 16.33 15.18
C PHE A 366 -23.20 17.30 16.37
N ALA A 367 -22.30 18.29 16.36
CA ALA A 367 -22.23 19.29 17.44
C ALA A 367 -23.51 20.13 17.51
N LYS A 368 -24.04 20.58 16.36
CA LYS A 368 -25.31 21.32 16.28
C LYS A 368 -26.49 20.51 16.80
N ARG A 369 -26.53 19.20 16.56
CA ARG A 369 -27.58 18.31 17.12
C ARG A 369 -27.50 18.19 18.65
N ARG A 370 -26.32 18.40 19.23
CA ARG A 370 -26.10 18.47 20.68
C ARG A 370 -26.20 19.89 21.25
N ASN A 371 -26.62 20.87 20.44
CA ASN A 371 -26.67 22.30 20.79
C ASN A 371 -25.33 22.87 21.25
N ILE A 372 -24.22 22.38 20.69
CA ILE A 372 -22.87 22.87 20.95
C ILE A 372 -22.38 23.63 19.71
N GLU A 373 -21.87 24.84 19.91
CA GLU A 373 -21.24 25.65 18.86
C GLU A 373 -19.73 25.42 18.89
N LEU A 374 -19.20 24.79 17.84
CA LEU A 374 -17.78 24.57 17.66
C LEU A 374 -17.24 25.40 16.47
N PRO A 375 -15.94 25.74 16.49
CA PRO A 375 -15.25 26.20 15.29
C PRO A 375 -15.42 25.20 14.14
N GLU A 376 -15.47 25.68 12.90
CA GLU A 376 -15.73 24.87 11.70
C GLU A 376 -14.81 23.64 11.58
N ASN A 377 -13.53 23.81 11.92
CA ASN A 377 -12.54 22.73 11.90
C ASN A 377 -12.85 21.60 12.92
N GLU A 378 -13.32 21.96 14.11
CA GLU A 378 -13.64 21.01 15.18
C GLU A 378 -15.03 20.38 14.96
N ASP A 379 -16.00 21.15 14.45
CA ASP A 379 -17.31 20.64 14.05
C ASP A 379 -17.17 19.62 12.90
N GLY A 380 -16.33 19.93 11.90
CA GLY A 380 -15.99 19.02 10.81
C GLY A 380 -15.34 17.74 11.31
N LEU A 381 -14.40 17.85 12.26
CA LEU A 381 -13.79 16.68 12.90
C LEU A 381 -14.83 15.79 13.59
N ALA A 382 -15.64 16.36 14.48
CA ALA A 382 -16.66 15.60 15.21
C ALA A 382 -17.67 14.95 14.26
N GLN A 383 -18.08 15.67 13.21
CA GLN A 383 -18.99 15.15 12.18
C GLN A 383 -18.38 13.98 11.41
N LEU A 384 -17.10 14.07 11.02
CA LEU A 384 -16.40 12.99 10.31
C LEU A 384 -16.33 11.72 11.17
N VAL A 385 -15.90 11.86 12.43
CA VAL A 385 -15.79 10.74 13.37
C VAL A 385 -17.16 10.08 13.59
N TYR A 386 -18.20 10.88 13.83
CA TYR A 386 -19.56 10.38 13.99
C TYR A 386 -20.04 9.61 12.74
N SER A 387 -19.84 10.18 11.55
CA SER A 387 -20.27 9.54 10.30
C SER A 387 -19.54 8.23 10.01
N LEU A 388 -18.24 8.15 10.31
CA LEU A 388 -17.48 6.90 10.17
C LEU A 388 -18.00 5.82 11.13
N LEU A 389 -18.19 6.16 12.40
CA LEU A 389 -18.74 5.24 13.41
C LEU A 389 -20.14 4.76 13.02
N ALA A 390 -21.04 5.66 12.63
CA ALA A 390 -22.39 5.33 12.19
C ALA A 390 -22.41 4.44 10.93
N SER A 391 -21.42 4.60 10.04
CA SER A 391 -21.29 3.77 8.84
C SER A 391 -20.80 2.35 9.16
N SER A 392 -19.93 2.22 10.18
CA SER A 392 -19.34 0.97 10.63
C SER A 392 -20.27 0.09 11.50
N ALA A 393 -21.31 0.68 12.10
CA ALA A 393 -22.26 -0.06 12.92
C ALA A 393 -23.16 -1.00 12.07
N PRO A 394 -23.35 -2.27 12.47
CA PRO A 394 -24.28 -3.18 11.80
C PRO A 394 -25.70 -2.59 11.83
N ALA A 395 -26.49 -2.89 10.79
CA ALA A 395 -27.78 -2.23 10.53
C ALA A 395 -28.80 -2.24 11.70
N GLY A 396 -28.65 -3.14 12.67
CA GLY A 396 -29.45 -3.19 13.90
C GLY A 396 -29.21 -2.03 14.87
N ASP A 397 -27.96 -1.52 14.98
CA ASP A 397 -27.60 -0.44 15.91
C ASP A 397 -27.85 0.96 15.33
N ARG A 398 -27.96 1.08 14.01
CA ARG A 398 -28.32 2.35 13.34
C ARG A 398 -29.67 2.89 13.79
N ALA A 399 -30.60 2.02 14.18
CA ALA A 399 -31.91 2.40 14.71
C ALA A 399 -31.89 2.72 16.22
N ALA A 400 -30.88 2.23 16.95
CA ALA A 400 -30.72 2.45 18.40
C ALA A 400 -29.96 3.75 18.70
N GLN A 401 -28.99 4.15 17.87
CA GLN A 401 -28.26 5.41 18.01
C GLN A 401 -28.96 6.63 17.36
N ALA A 402 -29.95 6.39 16.49
CA ALA A 402 -30.78 7.45 15.90
C ALA A 402 -32.02 7.81 16.75
N ARG A 403 -32.25 7.11 17.86
CA ARG A 403 -33.21 7.44 18.91
C ARG A 403 -32.48 7.98 20.12
#